data_AF-A0A5J4Z043-F1
#
_entry.id   AF-A0A5J4Z043-F1
#
_cell.length_a   1.000
_cell.length_b   1.000
_cell.length_c   1.000
_cell.angle_alpha   90.00
_cell.angle_beta   90.00
_cell.angle_gamma   90.00
#
_symmetry.space_group_name_H-M   'P 1'
#
loop_
_entity.id
_entity.type
_entity.pdbx_description
1 polymer ?
#
loop_
_entity_poly.entity_id
_entity_poly.type
_entity_poly.pdbx_seq_one_letter_code
_entity_poly.pdbx_strand_id
1 'polypeptide(L)'
;MRHTDKAREQLPSAAQPVSSMASRRETCGSSMPHERIHGVPRGVLFVTAGFAAEGVRSAFAPTRARLAGNKAGFRAKPAFRRRVRMSTAATDWAQVKPNEAEVFDTAPANGAGGIRIGHGYDLHRLEPGYDLILGGVKLEHDRGCCGHSDGDAVLHCVTDAVLGALSLPDIGQLFSDKDPRWKGAPSDVFVREARKRMVALGYQVSNIDVTIILERPKLSPHKAQIRKNIADLLQCALHCVNIKAKTHEKVDAVGENRAVEVHAVAILGPITATQDPAPTHVAELQLAEERVNQPHVLENLYETVCSRKGADPDSSWTAKLFAKGRSKIAQKVGEEATEVVIDAVANRSENVIKESADLLYHLSVLWADMGITPDQVFSELERREGTSGISEKASRK
;
A
#
# COMPACT_ATOMS: atom_id res chain seq x y z
N MET A 1 -18.28 62.53 -15.25
CA MET A 1 -17.67 63.50 -16.20
C MET A 1 -16.21 63.68 -15.77
N ARG A 2 -15.28 63.17 -16.61
CA ARG A 2 -13.83 63.43 -16.71
C ARG A 2 -12.99 63.71 -15.44
N HIS A 3 -12.03 62.83 -15.17
CA HIS A 3 -10.69 63.25 -14.76
C HIS A 3 -9.65 62.60 -15.68
N THR A 4 -8.70 63.42 -16.09
CA THR A 4 -7.76 63.25 -17.20
C THR A 4 -6.36 62.89 -16.73
N ASP A 5 -5.68 62.13 -17.60
CA ASP A 5 -4.27 61.72 -17.61
C ASP A 5 -3.21 62.83 -17.70
N LYS A 6 -1.96 62.38 -17.47
CA LYS A 6 -0.61 62.87 -17.88
C LYS A 6 0.19 63.49 -16.72
N ALA A 7 1.47 63.16 -16.50
CA ALA A 7 2.54 63.13 -17.50
C ALA A 7 3.72 62.16 -17.17
N ARG A 8 4.64 62.10 -18.14
CA ARG A 8 5.73 61.14 -18.40
C ARG A 8 7.01 61.96 -18.66
N GLU A 9 8.18 61.55 -18.14
CA GLU A 9 9.54 61.96 -18.60
C GLU A 9 10.57 61.04 -17.90
N GLN A 10 11.24 60.09 -18.58
CA GLN A 10 12.49 60.14 -19.39
C GLN A 10 13.79 60.52 -18.66
N LEU A 11 14.76 59.59 -18.63
CA LEU A 11 16.22 59.84 -18.60
C LEU A 11 17.00 58.69 -19.29
N PRO A 12 18.09 58.96 -20.05
CA PRO A 12 18.95 57.95 -20.68
C PRO A 12 20.42 57.87 -20.18
N SER A 13 20.99 56.65 -20.28
CA SER A 13 22.36 56.17 -20.60
C SER A 13 23.64 57.02 -20.37
N ALA A 14 24.67 56.45 -19.71
CA ALA A 14 25.92 55.92 -20.35
C ALA A 14 27.03 55.45 -19.37
N ALA A 15 27.84 54.49 -19.87
CA ALA A 15 29.26 54.14 -19.57
C ALA A 15 29.58 52.79 -18.85
N GLN A 16 30.44 52.00 -19.51
CA GLN A 16 31.06 50.70 -19.17
C GLN A 16 32.59 50.87 -18.86
N PRO A 17 33.44 49.82 -18.74
CA PRO A 17 33.44 48.56 -17.95
C PRO A 17 34.78 48.34 -17.16
N VAL A 18 34.87 47.33 -16.25
CA VAL A 18 36.15 46.61 -15.94
C VAL A 18 35.96 45.29 -15.16
N SER A 19 36.56 44.21 -15.72
CA SER A 19 37.31 43.08 -15.13
C SER A 19 36.80 42.19 -13.97
N SER A 20 36.61 40.91 -14.34
CA SER A 20 37.02 39.63 -13.71
C SER A 20 37.23 39.48 -12.19
N MET A 21 36.58 38.47 -11.60
CA MET A 21 37.16 37.65 -10.52
C MET A 21 36.63 36.22 -10.56
N ALA A 22 37.56 35.29 -10.74
CA ALA A 22 37.38 33.85 -10.73
C ALA A 22 37.46 33.28 -9.30
N SER A 23 36.91 32.08 -9.16
CA SER A 23 36.88 31.23 -7.97
C SER A 23 38.25 31.03 -7.31
N ARG A 24 38.30 31.07 -5.97
CA ARG A 24 39.39 30.48 -5.18
C ARG A 24 38.92 29.16 -4.54
N ARG A 25 39.58 28.07 -4.94
CA ARG A 25 39.80 26.86 -4.15
C ARG A 25 41.18 27.00 -3.52
N GLU A 26 41.31 26.80 -2.20
CA GLU A 26 42.60 26.52 -1.58
C GLU A 26 42.44 25.40 -0.54
N THR A 27 43.35 24.44 -0.67
CA THR A 27 43.65 23.29 0.18
C THR A 27 44.59 23.67 1.31
N CYS A 28 44.49 23.05 2.49
CA CYS A 28 45.65 22.77 3.35
C CYS A 28 45.30 21.71 4.41
N GLY A 29 46.24 20.81 4.71
CA GLY A 29 46.16 19.82 5.79
C GLY A 29 47.24 20.02 6.85
N SER A 30 47.05 19.41 8.03
CA SER A 30 48.04 19.09 9.07
C SER A 30 47.31 18.23 10.15
N SER A 31 47.64 16.94 10.34
CA SER A 31 48.70 16.31 11.15
C SER A 31 48.25 15.80 12.54
N MET A 32 48.01 14.47 12.65
CA MET A 32 48.46 13.48 13.68
C MET A 32 48.18 13.71 15.19
N PRO A 33 48.04 12.66 16.06
CA PRO A 33 48.80 11.40 16.00
C PRO A 33 48.06 10.07 16.24
N HIS A 34 48.75 9.02 15.77
CA HIS A 34 48.55 7.60 15.96
C HIS A 34 49.08 7.12 17.33
N GLU A 35 48.30 6.32 18.04
CA GLU A 35 48.81 5.32 18.97
C GLU A 35 48.86 3.93 18.31
N ARG A 36 49.88 3.18 18.71
CA ARG A 36 50.34 1.85 18.30
C ARG A 36 50.18 1.02 19.62
N ILE A 37 49.96 -0.29 19.76
CA ILE A 37 50.62 -1.47 19.17
C ILE A 37 49.88 -2.76 19.68
N HIS A 38 50.06 -3.88 18.94
CA HIS A 38 50.25 -5.29 19.38
C HIS A 38 49.12 -6.32 19.19
N GLY A 39 49.41 -7.34 18.36
CA GLY A 39 48.95 -8.72 18.60
C GLY A 39 48.51 -9.52 17.36
N VAL A 40 49.44 -10.07 16.58
CA VAL A 40 49.16 -11.15 15.59
C VAL A 40 50.10 -12.32 15.87
N PRO A 41 49.60 -13.57 15.95
CA PRO A 41 50.41 -14.75 15.70
C PRO A 41 50.25 -15.27 14.26
N ARG A 42 51.36 -15.78 13.73
CA ARG A 42 51.57 -16.37 12.39
C ARG A 42 51.11 -17.84 12.30
N GLY A 43 50.81 -18.29 11.08
CA GLY A 43 50.79 -19.70 10.64
C GLY A 43 49.93 -19.89 9.37
N VAL A 44 50.47 -19.76 8.14
CA VAL A 44 50.92 -20.86 7.22
C VAL A 44 49.73 -21.80 6.86
N LEU A 45 49.27 -21.96 5.61
CA LEU A 45 49.96 -22.43 4.40
C LEU A 45 49.15 -22.12 3.12
N PHE A 46 49.85 -21.80 2.03
CA PHE A 46 49.36 -21.70 0.65
C PHE A 46 49.00 -23.07 0.05
N VAL A 47 47.92 -23.14 -0.74
CA VAL A 47 47.86 -24.01 -1.94
C VAL A 47 47.25 -23.20 -3.08
N THR A 48 48.10 -22.79 -4.01
CA THR A 48 47.72 -22.32 -5.35
C THR A 48 47.58 -23.52 -6.27
N ALA A 49 46.48 -23.59 -7.01
CA ALA A 49 46.40 -24.35 -8.25
C ALA A 49 45.72 -23.47 -9.30
N GLY A 50 46.52 -22.92 -10.20
CA GLY A 50 46.08 -22.43 -11.50
C GLY A 50 46.59 -23.39 -12.58
N PHE A 51 45.81 -23.57 -13.65
CA PHE A 51 46.15 -24.06 -14.99
C PHE A 51 44.80 -24.08 -15.75
N ALA A 52 44.65 -23.80 -17.03
CA ALA A 52 45.39 -23.06 -18.03
C ALA A 52 44.39 -22.81 -19.17
N ALA A 53 44.55 -21.69 -19.88
CA ALA A 53 43.86 -21.44 -21.13
C ALA A 53 44.64 -22.13 -22.26
N GLU A 54 43.95 -22.89 -23.11
CA GLU A 54 44.44 -23.26 -24.43
C GLU A 54 43.28 -23.36 -25.41
N GLY A 55 43.42 -22.62 -26.51
CA GLY A 55 42.43 -22.57 -27.58
C GLY A 55 42.57 -23.71 -28.57
N VAL A 56 41.47 -24.03 -29.24
CA VAL A 56 41.49 -24.76 -30.52
C VAL A 56 40.56 -24.04 -31.50
N ARG A 57 41.15 -23.69 -32.65
CA ARG A 57 40.47 -23.14 -33.84
C ARG A 57 40.02 -24.26 -34.78
N SER A 58 39.01 -23.94 -35.57
CA SER A 58 38.57 -24.55 -36.84
C SER A 58 37.72 -25.82 -36.71
N ALA A 59 36.70 -26.10 -37.53
CA ALA A 59 36.19 -25.50 -38.76
C ALA A 59 34.73 -25.98 -38.94
N PHE A 60 33.91 -25.28 -39.74
CA PHE A 60 33.12 -25.79 -40.88
C PHE A 60 31.95 -24.86 -41.28
N ALA A 61 32.18 -24.17 -42.40
CA ALA A 61 31.31 -23.75 -43.50
C ALA A 61 29.85 -23.25 -43.29
N PRO A 62 29.48 -22.10 -43.92
CA PRO A 62 28.09 -21.68 -44.11
C PRO A 62 27.53 -22.21 -45.45
N THR A 63 26.34 -22.81 -45.43
CA THR A 63 25.65 -23.20 -46.68
C THR A 63 24.72 -22.07 -47.15
N ARG A 64 25.12 -21.42 -48.25
CA ARG A 64 24.25 -20.60 -49.10
C ARG A 64 23.32 -21.52 -49.90
N ALA A 65 22.01 -21.34 -49.77
CA ALA A 65 21.02 -21.93 -50.69
C ALA A 65 20.37 -20.84 -51.53
N ARG A 66 20.25 -21.16 -52.83
CA ARG A 66 19.90 -20.31 -53.96
C ARG A 66 18.44 -19.81 -53.94
N LEU A 67 18.29 -18.58 -54.43
CA LEU A 67 17.09 -18.07 -55.08
C LEU A 67 16.71 -18.95 -56.28
N ALA A 68 15.48 -19.44 -56.29
CA ALA A 68 14.77 -19.83 -57.50
C ALA A 68 13.34 -19.31 -57.37
N GLY A 69 13.01 -18.33 -58.20
CA GLY A 69 11.66 -17.79 -58.31
C GLY A 69 10.72 -18.80 -58.96
N ASN A 70 9.48 -18.81 -58.51
CA ASN A 70 8.39 -19.24 -59.36
C ASN A 70 7.15 -18.40 -59.09
N LYS A 71 6.73 -17.66 -60.14
CA LYS A 71 5.45 -16.97 -60.20
C LYS A 71 4.38 -18.00 -60.53
N ALA A 72 3.35 -18.09 -59.70
CA ALA A 72 2.05 -18.62 -60.11
C ALA A 72 0.97 -17.92 -59.30
N GLY A 73 0.15 -17.13 -59.99
CA GLY A 73 -0.96 -16.41 -59.38
C GLY A 73 -2.12 -17.32 -59.02
N PHE A 74 -2.90 -16.95 -58.01
CA PHE A 74 -4.25 -17.48 -57.81
C PHE A 74 -5.16 -16.42 -57.18
N ARG A 75 -5.95 -15.80 -58.07
CA ARG A 75 -7.41 -15.60 -58.02
C ARG A 75 -8.09 -15.50 -56.64
N ALA A 76 -8.61 -14.31 -56.34
CA ALA A 76 -9.56 -14.05 -55.25
C ALA A 76 -10.96 -14.61 -55.55
N LYS A 77 -11.64 -15.18 -54.53
CA LYS A 77 -13.10 -15.49 -54.42
C LYS A 77 -13.48 -15.77 -52.94
N PRO A 78 -14.75 -15.67 -52.50
CA PRO A 78 -15.24 -14.56 -51.69
C PRO A 78 -15.58 -14.92 -50.22
N ALA A 79 -15.95 -13.89 -49.46
CA ALA A 79 -16.30 -13.88 -48.04
C ALA A 79 -17.29 -14.97 -47.60
N PHE A 80 -16.91 -15.72 -46.56
CA PHE A 80 -17.81 -16.60 -45.80
C PHE A 80 -18.07 -15.99 -44.42
N ARG A 81 -19.25 -15.39 -44.24
CA ARG A 81 -19.72 -14.93 -42.92
C ARG A 81 -19.97 -16.15 -42.04
N ARG A 82 -19.09 -16.43 -41.08
CA ARG A 82 -19.34 -17.42 -40.03
C ARG A 82 -19.86 -16.71 -38.79
N ARG A 83 -21.14 -16.94 -38.47
CA ARG A 83 -21.81 -16.52 -37.25
C ARG A 83 -21.11 -17.19 -36.06
N VAL A 84 -20.39 -16.43 -35.24
CA VAL A 84 -19.81 -16.92 -33.98
C VAL A 84 -20.94 -17.04 -32.97
N ARG A 85 -21.25 -18.27 -32.54
CA ARG A 85 -22.02 -18.52 -31.31
C ARG A 85 -21.10 -18.21 -30.15
N MET A 86 -21.49 -17.29 -29.27
CA MET A 86 -20.84 -17.17 -27.96
C MET A 86 -21.11 -18.44 -27.17
N SER A 87 -20.07 -19.19 -26.84
CA SER A 87 -20.12 -20.20 -25.80
C SER A 87 -19.51 -19.61 -24.54
N THR A 88 -20.34 -19.37 -23.52
CA THR A 88 -19.90 -19.16 -22.14
C THR A 88 -19.42 -20.49 -21.60
N ALA A 89 -18.15 -20.81 -21.83
CA ALA A 89 -17.48 -21.90 -21.11
C ALA A 89 -16.73 -21.25 -19.94
N ALA A 90 -17.30 -21.35 -18.74
CA ALA A 90 -16.54 -21.22 -17.52
C ALA A 90 -15.52 -22.35 -17.53
N THR A 91 -14.25 -22.05 -17.79
CA THR A 91 -13.19 -23.05 -17.71
C THR A 91 -13.05 -23.46 -16.26
N ASP A 92 -13.34 -24.73 -15.98
CA ASP A 92 -13.21 -25.35 -14.68
C ASP A 92 -11.73 -25.54 -14.36
N TRP A 93 -11.23 -24.78 -13.38
CA TRP A 93 -9.80 -24.65 -13.06
C TRP A 93 -9.25 -25.84 -12.23
N ALA A 94 -10.07 -26.84 -11.93
CA ALA A 94 -9.68 -27.98 -11.10
C ALA A 94 -8.70 -28.97 -11.76
N GLN A 95 -8.34 -28.81 -13.05
CA GLN A 95 -7.59 -29.83 -13.79
C GLN A 95 -6.17 -29.44 -14.24
N VAL A 96 -5.62 -28.33 -13.77
CA VAL A 96 -4.17 -28.07 -13.94
C VAL A 96 -3.42 -28.93 -12.92
N LYS A 97 -2.93 -30.09 -13.36
CA LYS A 97 -2.00 -30.89 -12.55
C LYS A 97 -0.72 -30.06 -12.34
N PRO A 98 -0.29 -29.83 -11.09
CA PRO A 98 0.99 -29.16 -10.85
C PRO A 98 2.09 -30.03 -11.44
N ASN A 99 2.92 -29.44 -12.29
CA ASN A 99 4.14 -30.09 -12.76
C ASN A 99 5.09 -30.24 -11.55
N GLU A 100 5.76 -31.38 -11.46
CA GLU A 100 6.52 -31.82 -10.30
C GLU A 100 7.61 -30.80 -9.88
N ALA A 101 7.55 -30.38 -8.61
CA ALA A 101 8.63 -29.86 -7.78
C ALA A 101 9.47 -28.66 -8.28
N GLU A 102 8.89 -27.45 -8.25
CA GLU A 102 9.68 -26.28 -7.84
C GLU A 102 9.71 -26.26 -6.31
N VAL A 103 10.80 -26.76 -5.72
CA VAL A 103 11.05 -26.67 -4.28
C VAL A 103 11.39 -25.22 -3.96
N PHE A 104 10.38 -24.41 -3.71
CA PHE A 104 10.55 -23.13 -3.06
C PHE A 104 10.89 -23.40 -1.60
N ASP A 105 11.90 -22.70 -1.07
CA ASP A 105 12.15 -22.69 0.37
C ASP A 105 10.89 -22.15 1.03
N THR A 106 10.07 -23.06 1.57
CA THR A 106 8.75 -22.72 2.10
C THR A 106 8.97 -21.71 3.19
N ALA A 107 8.31 -20.55 3.08
CA ALA A 107 8.31 -19.54 4.12
C ALA A 107 8.05 -20.23 5.48
N PRO A 108 8.77 -19.83 6.55
CA PRO A 108 8.72 -20.55 7.80
C PRO A 108 7.27 -20.69 8.28
N ALA A 109 6.86 -21.93 8.55
CA ALA A 109 5.48 -22.33 8.86
C ALA A 109 4.84 -21.65 10.10
N ASN A 110 5.55 -20.72 10.75
CA ASN A 110 5.20 -20.12 12.02
C ASN A 110 5.31 -18.59 11.98
N GLY A 111 4.57 -17.88 11.11
CA GLY A 111 4.40 -16.42 11.20
C GLY A 111 5.69 -15.57 11.25
N ALA A 112 6.84 -16.15 10.92
CA ALA A 112 8.18 -15.59 11.10
C ALA A 112 8.72 -14.98 9.79
N GLY A 113 7.83 -14.72 8.83
CA GLY A 113 8.15 -13.98 7.64
C GLY A 113 8.26 -12.50 7.98
N GLY A 114 9.48 -11.94 7.98
CA GLY A 114 9.66 -10.50 8.03
C GLY A 114 9.02 -9.79 6.83
N ILE A 115 9.00 -8.46 6.88
CA ILE A 115 8.54 -7.61 5.77
C ILE A 115 9.36 -7.89 4.52
N ARG A 116 8.69 -8.03 3.37
CA ARG A 116 9.33 -8.17 2.06
C ARG A 116 8.99 -6.99 1.17
N ILE A 117 9.93 -6.62 0.28
CA ILE A 117 9.75 -5.58 -0.71
C ILE A 117 9.97 -6.16 -2.10
N GLY A 118 9.16 -5.75 -3.05
CA GLY A 118 9.33 -6.06 -4.46
C GLY A 118 9.11 -4.82 -5.31
N HIS A 119 9.80 -4.82 -6.45
CA HIS A 119 9.75 -3.75 -7.43
C HIS A 119 9.35 -4.33 -8.78
N GLY A 120 8.37 -3.72 -9.42
CA GLY A 120 7.95 -3.99 -10.77
C GLY A 120 8.29 -2.81 -11.67
N TYR A 121 8.67 -3.12 -12.90
CA TYR A 121 8.86 -2.16 -13.98
C TYR A 121 8.26 -2.77 -15.24
N ASP A 122 7.42 -2.02 -15.95
CA ASP A 122 6.92 -2.44 -17.26
C ASP A 122 6.84 -1.25 -18.22
N LEU A 123 7.08 -1.52 -19.49
CA LEU A 123 7.03 -0.54 -20.58
C LEU A 123 6.36 -1.14 -21.80
N HIS A 124 5.24 -0.53 -22.18
CA HIS A 124 4.49 -0.94 -23.37
C HIS A 124 4.54 0.13 -24.46
N ARG A 125 4.73 -0.32 -25.70
CA ARG A 125 4.63 0.55 -26.88
C ARG A 125 3.16 0.89 -27.15
N LEU A 126 2.89 2.14 -27.51
CA LEU A 126 1.57 2.62 -27.89
C LEU A 126 1.44 2.68 -29.41
N GLU A 127 0.51 1.89 -29.97
CA GLU A 127 0.28 1.79 -31.42
C GLU A 127 -1.20 2.03 -31.79
N PRO A 128 -1.49 2.57 -32.99
CA PRO A 128 -2.86 2.68 -33.48
C PRO A 128 -3.55 1.32 -33.61
N GLY A 129 -4.86 1.28 -33.35
CA GLY A 129 -5.68 0.07 -33.49
C GLY A 129 -5.69 -0.85 -32.27
N TYR A 130 -4.99 -0.48 -31.20
CA TYR A 130 -5.05 -1.14 -29.89
C TYR A 130 -5.85 -0.30 -28.90
N ASP A 131 -6.47 -0.97 -27.93
CA ASP A 131 -7.11 -0.30 -26.80
C ASP A 131 -6.05 0.12 -25.77
N LEU A 132 -6.21 1.31 -25.17
CA LEU A 132 -5.40 1.71 -24.02
C LEU A 132 -6.10 1.26 -22.75
N ILE A 133 -5.62 0.19 -22.14
CA ILE A 133 -6.14 -0.33 -20.87
C ILE A 133 -5.05 -0.18 -19.83
N LEU A 134 -5.34 0.50 -18.73
CA LEU A 134 -4.43 0.70 -17.61
C LEU A 134 -5.17 0.45 -16.29
N GLY A 135 -4.67 -0.48 -15.49
CA GLY A 135 -5.26 -0.85 -14.21
C GLY A 135 -6.70 -1.38 -14.32
N GLY A 136 -7.02 -2.09 -15.40
CA GLY A 136 -8.36 -2.58 -15.74
C GLY A 136 -9.32 -1.50 -16.22
N VAL A 137 -8.85 -0.29 -16.52
CA VAL A 137 -9.67 0.81 -17.04
C VAL A 137 -9.32 1.06 -18.49
N LYS A 138 -10.30 0.93 -19.39
CA LYS A 138 -10.17 1.35 -20.79
C LYS A 138 -10.24 2.87 -20.89
N LEU A 139 -9.24 3.47 -21.51
CA LEU A 139 -9.08 4.91 -21.68
C LEU A 139 -9.31 5.31 -23.13
N GLU A 140 -9.96 6.45 -23.34
CA GLU A 140 -10.11 7.02 -24.69
C GLU A 140 -8.77 7.57 -25.17
N HIS A 141 -8.25 6.96 -26.24
CA HIS A 141 -6.98 7.33 -26.84
C HIS A 141 -6.90 6.84 -28.29
N ASP A 142 -6.10 7.50 -29.12
CA ASP A 142 -5.86 7.13 -30.54
C ASP A 142 -4.88 5.96 -30.70
N ARG A 143 -4.23 5.55 -29.61
CA ARG A 143 -3.23 4.48 -29.53
C ARG A 143 -3.41 3.67 -28.25
N GLY A 144 -3.11 2.38 -28.30
CA GLY A 144 -3.19 1.49 -27.15
C GLY A 144 -1.94 0.64 -27.00
N CYS A 145 -1.87 -0.11 -25.90
CA CYS A 145 -0.71 -0.94 -25.60
C CYS A 145 -0.61 -2.12 -26.58
N CYS A 146 0.48 -2.19 -27.31
CA CYS A 146 0.81 -3.32 -28.17
C CYS A 146 1.41 -4.45 -27.32
N GLY A 147 0.61 -5.44 -26.96
CA GLY A 147 1.02 -6.58 -26.13
C GLY A 147 0.43 -7.91 -26.61
N HIS A 148 0.87 -9.01 -26.01
CA HIS A 148 0.33 -10.35 -26.28
C HIS A 148 -0.94 -10.65 -25.47
N SER A 149 -1.09 -10.00 -24.31
CA SER A 149 -2.31 -9.89 -23.50
C SER A 149 -3.17 -8.68 -23.92
N ASP A 150 -4.11 -8.26 -23.07
CA ASP A 150 -4.82 -6.97 -23.20
C ASP A 150 -3.91 -5.72 -23.06
N GLY A 151 -2.63 -5.92 -22.77
CA GLY A 151 -1.60 -4.86 -22.79
C GLY A 151 -1.60 -3.96 -21.55
N ASP A 152 -2.18 -4.38 -20.43
CA ASP A 152 -2.23 -3.56 -19.22
C ASP A 152 -0.90 -3.52 -18.45
N ALA A 153 -0.07 -2.53 -18.80
CA ALA A 153 1.24 -2.31 -18.18
C ALA A 153 1.16 -2.06 -16.66
N VAL A 154 0.01 -1.59 -16.14
CA VAL A 154 -0.15 -1.38 -14.70
C VAL A 154 -0.30 -2.70 -13.96
N LEU A 155 -1.17 -3.57 -14.46
CA LEU A 155 -1.40 -4.88 -13.82
C LEU A 155 -0.19 -5.80 -13.97
N HIS A 156 0.54 -5.73 -15.09
CA HIS A 156 1.82 -6.42 -15.26
C HIS A 156 2.85 -5.96 -14.21
N CYS A 157 3.04 -4.65 -14.09
CA CYS A 157 3.99 -4.07 -13.16
C CYS A 157 3.65 -4.41 -11.70
N VAL A 158 2.36 -4.38 -11.31
CA VAL A 158 1.90 -4.83 -9.98
C VAL A 158 2.17 -6.32 -9.77
N THR A 159 1.96 -7.15 -10.81
CA THR A 159 2.23 -8.59 -10.75
C THR A 159 3.70 -8.85 -10.45
N ASP A 160 4.62 -8.22 -11.18
CA ASP A 160 6.07 -8.38 -10.97
C ASP A 160 6.51 -7.84 -9.60
N ALA A 161 5.93 -6.74 -9.11
CA ALA A 161 6.24 -6.23 -7.78
C ALA A 161 5.86 -7.25 -6.68
N VAL A 162 4.71 -7.93 -6.81
CA VAL A 162 4.28 -8.96 -5.86
C VAL A 162 5.14 -10.22 -5.98
N LEU A 163 5.39 -10.71 -7.20
CA LEU A 163 6.22 -11.90 -7.42
C LEU A 163 7.67 -11.67 -6.96
N GLY A 164 8.23 -10.50 -7.27
CA GLY A 164 9.56 -10.09 -6.83
C GLY A 164 9.68 -10.01 -5.32
N ALA A 165 8.66 -9.48 -4.62
CA ALA A 165 8.63 -9.49 -3.15
C ALA A 165 8.64 -10.91 -2.57
N LEU A 166 8.16 -11.91 -3.32
CA LEU A 166 8.13 -13.31 -2.92
C LEU A 166 9.36 -14.10 -3.38
N SER A 167 10.29 -13.47 -4.09
CA SER A 167 11.43 -14.12 -4.75
C SER A 167 11.01 -15.21 -5.75
N LEU A 168 9.90 -14.98 -6.45
CA LEU A 168 9.36 -15.89 -7.47
C LEU A 168 9.81 -15.45 -8.88
N PRO A 169 9.73 -16.36 -9.89
CA PRO A 169 9.95 -16.00 -11.28
C PRO A 169 9.00 -14.87 -11.72
N ASP A 170 9.46 -14.03 -12.65
CA ASP A 170 8.70 -12.89 -13.17
C ASP A 170 7.51 -13.32 -14.07
N ILE A 171 6.71 -12.35 -14.49
CA ILE A 171 5.55 -12.58 -15.35
C ILE A 171 5.93 -13.28 -16.67
N GLY A 172 7.08 -12.99 -17.27
CA GLY A 172 7.51 -13.56 -18.54
C GLY A 172 7.92 -15.04 -18.41
N GLN A 173 8.49 -15.41 -17.26
CA GLN A 173 8.82 -16.78 -16.92
C GLN A 173 7.58 -17.62 -16.58
N LEU A 174 6.63 -17.05 -15.81
CA LEU A 174 5.41 -17.75 -15.39
C LEU A 174 4.35 -17.83 -16.50
N PHE A 175 4.25 -16.80 -17.35
CA PHE A 175 3.21 -16.65 -18.35
C PHE A 175 3.84 -16.41 -19.73
N SER A 176 4.63 -17.39 -20.18
CA SER A 176 5.35 -17.27 -21.44
C SER A 176 4.44 -16.95 -22.63
N ASP A 177 4.82 -15.92 -23.38
CA ASP A 177 4.24 -15.49 -24.66
C ASP A 177 4.10 -16.60 -25.72
N LYS A 178 4.88 -17.68 -25.58
CA LYS A 178 4.84 -18.83 -26.49
C LYS A 178 3.67 -19.77 -26.21
N ASP A 179 3.06 -19.67 -25.03
CA ASP A 179 1.94 -20.50 -24.64
C ASP A 179 0.63 -19.93 -25.22
N PRO A 180 -0.08 -20.68 -26.08
CA PRO A 180 -1.34 -20.21 -26.68
C PRO A 180 -2.42 -19.87 -25.64
N ARG A 181 -2.31 -20.39 -24.41
CA ARG A 181 -3.27 -20.16 -23.32
C ARG A 181 -3.33 -18.70 -22.88
N TRP A 182 -2.24 -17.95 -23.02
CA TRP A 182 -2.14 -16.56 -22.54
C TRP A 182 -2.42 -15.52 -23.62
N LYS A 183 -2.53 -15.95 -24.88
CA LYS A 183 -2.76 -15.04 -26.00
C LYS A 183 -4.13 -14.36 -25.88
N GLY A 184 -4.13 -13.04 -25.71
CA GLY A 184 -5.34 -12.23 -25.50
C GLY A 184 -6.02 -12.47 -24.15
N ALA A 185 -5.32 -13.09 -23.19
CA ALA A 185 -5.82 -13.20 -21.83
C ALA A 185 -5.91 -11.80 -21.18
N PRO A 186 -6.94 -11.55 -20.35
CA PRO A 186 -7.01 -10.33 -19.57
C PRO A 186 -5.93 -10.34 -18.49
N SER A 187 -5.28 -9.19 -18.27
CA SER A 187 -4.14 -9.09 -17.35
C SER A 187 -4.51 -9.30 -15.89
N ASP A 188 -5.81 -9.25 -15.55
CA ASP A 188 -6.31 -9.51 -14.21
C ASP A 188 -6.02 -10.95 -13.73
N VAL A 189 -5.90 -11.90 -14.67
CA VAL A 189 -5.53 -13.29 -14.37
C VAL A 189 -4.15 -13.39 -13.74
N PHE A 190 -3.18 -12.59 -14.21
CA PHE A 190 -1.81 -12.60 -13.70
C PHE A 190 -1.74 -12.09 -12.25
N VAL A 191 -2.47 -11.03 -11.94
CA VAL A 191 -2.55 -10.47 -10.58
C VAL A 191 -3.21 -11.46 -9.61
N ARG A 192 -4.27 -12.15 -10.05
CA ARG A 192 -4.95 -13.18 -9.23
C ARG A 192 -4.04 -14.36 -8.92
N GLU A 193 -3.21 -14.77 -9.86
CA GLU A 193 -2.25 -15.85 -9.66
C GLU A 193 -1.10 -15.42 -8.74
N ALA A 194 -0.58 -14.19 -8.89
CA ALA A 194 0.39 -13.63 -7.96
C ALA A 194 -0.17 -13.54 -6.53
N ARG A 195 -1.42 -13.09 -6.37
CA ARG A 195 -2.13 -13.11 -5.08
C ARG A 195 -2.24 -14.52 -4.51
N LYS A 196 -2.61 -15.52 -5.32
CA LYS A 196 -2.73 -16.90 -4.86
C LYS A 196 -1.41 -17.42 -4.28
N ARG A 197 -0.29 -17.14 -4.96
CA ARG A 197 1.07 -17.51 -4.51
C ARG A 197 1.48 -16.75 -3.24
N MET A 198 1.17 -15.45 -3.18
CA MET A 198 1.37 -14.61 -2.00
C MET A 198 0.69 -15.20 -0.76
N VAL A 199 -0.60 -15.54 -0.87
CA VAL A 199 -1.36 -16.14 0.23
C VAL A 199 -0.86 -17.54 0.57
N ALA A 200 -0.50 -18.36 -0.43
CA ALA A 200 0.05 -19.71 -0.21
C ALA A 200 1.39 -19.68 0.55
N LEU A 201 2.16 -18.60 0.41
CA LEU A 201 3.41 -18.37 1.14
C LEU A 201 3.19 -17.64 2.49
N GLY A 202 1.95 -17.40 2.90
CA GLY A 202 1.62 -16.77 4.18
C GLY A 202 1.82 -15.26 4.20
N TYR A 203 1.78 -14.59 3.05
CA TYR A 203 1.95 -13.14 2.92
C TYR A 203 0.65 -12.43 2.53
N GLN A 204 0.55 -11.16 2.92
CA GLN A 204 -0.48 -10.23 2.48
C GLN A 204 0.13 -8.88 2.10
N VAL A 205 -0.61 -8.09 1.32
CA VAL A 205 -0.20 -6.72 0.96
C VAL A 205 -0.24 -5.84 2.19
N SER A 206 0.89 -5.21 2.52
CA SER A 206 0.95 -4.09 3.46
C SER A 206 0.58 -2.80 2.71
N ASN A 207 1.37 -2.43 1.72
CA ASN A 207 1.04 -1.34 0.80
C ASN A 207 1.68 -1.53 -0.57
N ILE A 208 1.10 -0.88 -1.58
CA ILE A 208 1.56 -0.82 -2.95
C ILE A 208 1.46 0.62 -3.43
N ASP A 209 2.52 1.09 -4.06
CA ASP A 209 2.57 2.41 -4.66
C ASP A 209 2.98 2.29 -6.13
N VAL A 210 2.11 2.78 -7.02
CA VAL A 210 2.29 2.69 -8.48
C VAL A 210 2.49 4.09 -9.05
N THR A 211 3.47 4.25 -9.93
CA THR A 211 3.70 5.46 -10.72
C THR A 211 3.51 5.15 -12.19
N ILE A 212 2.50 5.77 -12.81
CA ILE A 212 2.24 5.66 -14.24
C ILE A 212 2.82 6.90 -14.93
N ILE A 213 3.73 6.69 -15.87
CA ILE A 213 4.32 7.74 -16.67
C ILE A 213 3.71 7.66 -18.07
N LEU A 214 2.88 8.65 -18.38
CA LEU A 214 2.11 8.70 -19.61
C LEU A 214 1.86 10.16 -20.00
N GLU A 215 2.19 10.51 -21.23
CA GLU A 215 2.06 11.89 -21.71
C GLU A 215 0.58 12.27 -21.96
N ARG A 216 -0.23 11.37 -22.53
CA ARG A 216 -1.69 11.50 -22.64
C ARG A 216 -2.37 10.12 -22.70
N PRO A 217 -3.64 9.97 -22.25
CA PRO A 217 -4.53 11.01 -21.74
C PRO A 217 -4.26 11.34 -20.25
N LYS A 218 -4.97 12.34 -19.71
CA LYS A 218 -4.89 12.67 -18.28
C LYS A 218 -5.46 11.53 -17.43
N LEU A 219 -4.66 10.97 -16.52
CA LEU A 219 -5.09 9.87 -15.66
C LEU A 219 -5.84 10.29 -14.39
N SER A 220 -5.83 11.58 -14.02
CA SER A 220 -6.47 12.05 -12.78
C SER A 220 -7.93 11.60 -12.60
N PRO A 221 -8.79 11.60 -13.64
CA PRO A 221 -10.18 11.13 -13.51
C PRO A 221 -10.31 9.62 -13.27
N HIS A 222 -9.27 8.84 -13.58
CA HIS A 222 -9.31 7.37 -13.59
C HIS A 222 -8.55 6.74 -12.41
N LYS A 223 -7.71 7.51 -11.70
CA LYS A 223 -6.88 7.01 -10.58
C LYS A 223 -7.68 6.26 -9.52
N ALA A 224 -8.86 6.78 -9.14
CA ALA A 224 -9.69 6.16 -8.11
C ALA A 224 -10.18 4.76 -8.52
N GLN A 225 -10.56 4.60 -9.80
CA GLN A 225 -11.02 3.32 -10.34
C GLN A 225 -9.86 2.34 -10.50
N ILE A 226 -8.70 2.79 -11.01
CA ILE A 226 -7.48 1.98 -11.10
C ILE A 226 -7.08 1.44 -9.72
N ARG A 227 -7.06 2.34 -8.71
CA ARG A 227 -6.77 1.97 -7.32
C ARG A 227 -7.73 0.91 -6.80
N LYS A 228 -9.03 1.08 -7.04
CA LYS A 228 -10.07 0.13 -6.62
C LYS A 228 -9.87 -1.23 -7.29
N ASN A 229 -9.63 -1.26 -8.61
CA ASN A 229 -9.42 -2.51 -9.35
C ASN A 229 -8.23 -3.29 -8.80
N ILE A 230 -7.09 -2.63 -8.53
CA ILE A 230 -5.90 -3.29 -7.96
C ILE A 230 -6.21 -3.83 -6.56
N ALA A 231 -6.87 -3.04 -5.70
CA ALA A 231 -7.27 -3.47 -4.36
C ALA A 231 -8.19 -4.70 -4.40
N ASP A 232 -9.20 -4.69 -5.28
CA ASP A 232 -10.14 -5.80 -5.47
C ASP A 232 -9.43 -7.07 -5.97
N LEU A 233 -8.47 -6.93 -6.89
CA LEU A 233 -7.71 -8.06 -7.45
C LEU A 233 -6.77 -8.70 -6.43
N LEU A 234 -6.09 -7.89 -5.62
CA LEU A 234 -5.19 -8.35 -4.57
C LEU A 234 -5.93 -8.72 -3.28
N GLN A 235 -7.22 -8.40 -3.18
CA GLN A 235 -8.05 -8.53 -1.98
C GLN A 235 -7.41 -7.85 -0.76
N CYS A 236 -6.94 -6.62 -0.96
CA CYS A 236 -6.47 -5.76 0.12
C CYS A 236 -7.37 -4.53 0.25
N ALA A 237 -7.23 -3.81 1.35
CA ALA A 237 -8.03 -2.62 1.55
C ALA A 237 -7.54 -1.44 0.70
N LEU A 238 -8.45 -0.54 0.33
CA LEU A 238 -8.19 0.53 -0.63
C LEU A 238 -7.01 1.46 -0.23
N HIS A 239 -6.82 1.70 1.06
CA HIS A 239 -5.71 2.50 1.60
C HIS A 239 -4.32 1.87 1.39
N CYS A 240 -4.25 0.54 1.19
CA CYS A 240 -3.00 -0.15 0.88
C CYS A 240 -2.50 0.23 -0.52
N VAL A 241 -3.31 0.80 -1.39
CA VAL A 241 -2.94 1.04 -2.80
C VAL A 241 -2.90 2.54 -3.08
N ASN A 242 -1.79 3.01 -3.65
CA ASN A 242 -1.64 4.38 -4.12
C ASN A 242 -1.29 4.45 -5.61
N ILE A 243 -1.87 5.41 -6.33
CA ILE A 243 -1.66 5.61 -7.77
C ILE A 243 -1.20 7.04 -8.04
N LYS A 244 0.03 7.16 -8.52
CA LYS A 244 0.63 8.39 -9.01
C LYS A 244 0.64 8.38 -10.53
N ALA A 245 0.51 9.56 -11.12
CA ALA A 245 0.57 9.71 -12.58
C ALA A 245 1.39 10.95 -12.91
N LYS A 246 2.29 10.82 -13.89
CA LYS A 246 3.19 11.88 -14.34
C LYS A 246 3.28 11.86 -15.87
N THR A 247 3.50 13.02 -16.46
CA THR A 247 4.04 13.20 -17.82
C THR A 247 5.53 12.90 -17.83
N HIS A 248 6.10 12.68 -19.01
CA HIS A 248 7.56 12.57 -19.19
C HIS A 248 8.16 13.84 -19.80
N GLU A 249 7.45 14.98 -19.64
CA GLU A 249 7.88 16.31 -20.06
C GLU A 249 8.29 16.39 -21.54
N LYS A 250 7.61 15.61 -22.41
CA LYS A 250 7.93 15.49 -23.85
C LYS A 250 9.34 14.99 -24.16
N VAL A 251 9.98 14.31 -23.20
CA VAL A 251 11.28 13.66 -23.37
C VAL A 251 11.06 12.19 -23.72
N ASP A 252 11.83 11.68 -24.68
CA ASP A 252 11.90 10.28 -25.13
C ASP A 252 10.59 9.66 -25.68
N ALA A 253 10.56 8.32 -25.80
CA ALA A 253 9.42 7.59 -26.33
C ALA A 253 8.11 7.80 -25.54
N VAL A 254 8.18 7.96 -24.23
CA VAL A 254 7.01 8.22 -23.39
C VAL A 254 6.52 9.64 -23.62
N GLY A 255 7.42 10.63 -23.61
CA GLY A 255 7.10 12.03 -23.90
C GLY A 255 6.64 12.28 -25.34
N GLU A 256 7.06 11.45 -26.29
CA GLU A 256 6.61 11.45 -27.68
C GLU A 256 5.25 10.72 -27.88
N ASN A 257 4.59 10.26 -26.82
CA ASN A 257 3.34 9.48 -26.86
C ASN A 257 3.46 8.18 -27.67
N ARG A 258 4.63 7.52 -27.60
CA ARG A 258 4.90 6.23 -28.24
C ARG A 258 5.00 5.08 -27.23
N ALA A 259 4.99 5.36 -25.94
CA ALA A 259 5.04 4.35 -24.90
C ALA A 259 4.33 4.82 -23.62
N VAL A 260 3.97 3.85 -22.78
CA VAL A 260 3.61 4.04 -21.37
C VAL A 260 4.62 3.30 -20.53
N GLU A 261 5.04 3.91 -19.43
CA GLU A 261 5.98 3.34 -18.48
C GLU A 261 5.33 3.27 -17.10
N VAL A 262 5.51 2.16 -16.38
CA VAL A 262 4.94 1.96 -15.06
C VAL A 262 5.98 1.41 -14.11
N HIS A 263 6.04 2.00 -12.92
CA HIS A 263 6.80 1.50 -11.77
C HIS A 263 5.82 1.13 -10.65
N ALA A 264 6.08 0.02 -9.97
CA ALA A 264 5.31 -0.40 -8.81
C ALA A 264 6.26 -0.87 -7.70
N VAL A 265 5.99 -0.47 -6.47
CA VAL A 265 6.67 -0.99 -5.28
C VAL A 265 5.62 -1.65 -4.41
N ALA A 266 5.84 -2.91 -4.05
CA ALA A 266 4.98 -3.67 -3.16
C ALA A 266 5.72 -4.01 -1.86
N ILE A 267 5.07 -3.77 -0.73
CA ILE A 267 5.50 -4.24 0.58
C ILE A 267 4.53 -5.33 1.04
N LEU A 268 5.06 -6.49 1.38
CA LEU A 268 4.30 -7.64 1.88
C LEU A 268 4.63 -7.89 3.35
N GLY A 269 3.59 -8.16 4.14
CA GLY A 269 3.70 -8.58 5.53
C GLY A 269 3.18 -10.00 5.74
N PRO A 270 3.57 -10.69 6.82
CA PRO A 270 3.03 -11.99 7.14
C PRO A 270 1.52 -11.91 7.44
N ILE A 271 0.78 -12.93 7.05
CA ILE A 271 -0.61 -13.12 7.50
C ILE A 271 -0.56 -13.57 8.96
N THR A 272 -1.03 -12.73 9.88
CA THR A 272 -1.19 -13.11 11.29
C THR A 272 -2.54 -13.78 11.50
N ALA A 273 -2.53 -14.95 12.14
CA ALA A 273 -3.70 -15.82 12.34
C ALA A 273 -4.85 -15.24 13.20
N THR A 274 -4.80 -13.94 13.55
CA THR A 274 -5.86 -13.23 14.27
C THR A 274 -6.68 -12.31 13.38
N GLN A 275 -6.46 -12.31 12.06
CA GLN A 275 -7.34 -11.59 11.14
C GLN A 275 -8.43 -12.53 10.61
N ASP A 276 -9.55 -12.60 11.34
CA ASP A 276 -10.87 -12.53 10.68
C ASP A 276 -10.78 -11.46 9.58
N PRO A 277 -11.44 -11.60 8.42
CA PRO A 277 -11.36 -10.61 7.36
C PRO A 277 -11.83 -9.26 7.93
N ALA A 278 -10.87 -8.44 8.34
CA ALA A 278 -11.14 -7.17 8.98
C ALA A 278 -11.95 -6.35 7.98
N PRO A 279 -13.01 -5.66 8.45
CA PRO A 279 -13.78 -4.79 7.59
C PRO A 279 -12.82 -3.83 6.90
N THR A 280 -12.97 -3.73 5.58
CA THR A 280 -12.12 -2.99 4.63
C THR A 280 -11.64 -1.69 5.28
N HIS A 281 -10.38 -1.32 5.23
CA HIS A 281 -9.83 -0.11 5.89
C HIS A 281 -10.46 1.25 5.47
N VAL A 282 -11.42 1.24 4.53
CA VAL A 282 -12.39 2.34 4.37
C VAL A 282 -13.26 2.40 5.61
N ALA A 283 -13.77 1.28 6.13
CA ALA A 283 -14.34 1.13 7.45
C ALA A 283 -13.35 1.50 8.56
N GLU A 284 -12.05 1.18 8.56
CA GLU A 284 -11.16 1.65 9.66
C GLU A 284 -10.85 3.15 9.62
N LEU A 285 -10.73 3.76 8.43
CA LEU A 285 -10.55 5.21 8.29
C LEU A 285 -11.86 5.97 8.47
N GLN A 286 -12.98 5.38 8.06
CA GLN A 286 -14.31 5.89 8.30
C GLN A 286 -14.74 5.62 9.73
N LEU A 287 -14.23 4.57 10.39
CA LEU A 287 -14.27 4.36 11.84
C LEU A 287 -13.24 5.24 12.56
N ALA A 288 -12.22 5.81 11.92
CA ALA A 288 -11.29 6.75 12.53
C ALA A 288 -11.82 8.18 12.44
N GLU A 289 -12.35 8.59 11.28
CA GLU A 289 -13.13 9.82 11.10
C GLU A 289 -14.46 9.76 11.85
N GLU A 290 -15.14 8.60 11.88
CA GLU A 290 -16.26 8.37 12.78
C GLU A 290 -15.77 8.24 14.22
N ARG A 291 -14.65 7.63 14.62
CA ARG A 291 -14.22 7.63 16.05
C ARG A 291 -13.85 9.02 16.57
N VAL A 292 -13.40 9.92 15.68
CA VAL A 292 -13.24 11.34 15.99
C VAL A 292 -14.60 12.06 16.08
N ASN A 293 -15.69 11.42 15.61
CA ASN A 293 -17.03 11.99 15.52
C ASN A 293 -18.15 11.05 16.03
N GLN A 294 -17.81 10.03 16.84
CA GLN A 294 -18.73 9.09 17.46
C GLN A 294 -18.75 9.55 18.91
N PRO A 295 -19.92 9.90 19.47
CA PRO A 295 -20.00 10.09 20.90
C PRO A 295 -19.38 8.86 21.57
N HIS A 296 -18.34 9.08 22.37
CA HIS A 296 -17.60 8.01 23.01
C HIS A 296 -18.61 7.06 23.69
N VAL A 297 -18.36 5.76 23.77
CA VAL A 297 -19.27 4.79 24.44
C VAL A 297 -19.72 5.32 25.81
N LEU A 298 -18.85 6.06 26.51
CA LEU A 298 -19.14 6.74 27.77
C LEU A 298 -20.05 7.98 27.64
N GLU A 299 -19.95 8.76 26.56
CA GLU A 299 -20.87 9.87 26.25
C GLU A 299 -22.27 9.35 25.93
N ASN A 300 -22.40 8.33 25.08
CA ASN A 300 -23.70 7.69 24.81
C ASN A 300 -24.33 7.10 26.09
N LEU A 301 -23.50 6.49 26.94
CA LEU A 301 -23.93 6.01 28.25
C LEU A 301 -24.40 7.16 29.14
N TYR A 302 -23.65 8.26 29.18
CA TYR A 302 -23.96 9.45 29.96
C TYR A 302 -25.25 10.13 29.48
N GLU A 303 -25.44 10.30 28.18
CA GLU A 303 -26.69 10.83 27.60
C GLU A 303 -27.88 9.95 27.94
N THR A 304 -27.72 8.63 27.82
CA THR A 304 -28.74 7.65 28.21
C THR A 304 -29.09 7.78 29.69
N VAL A 305 -28.09 7.92 30.55
CA VAL A 305 -28.27 8.13 32.00
C VAL A 305 -29.01 9.44 32.28
N CYS A 306 -28.62 10.53 31.63
CA CYS A 306 -29.27 11.83 31.74
C CYS A 306 -30.73 11.79 31.26
N SER A 307 -31.03 11.08 30.17
CA SER A 307 -32.41 10.92 29.66
C SER A 307 -33.32 10.17 30.63
N ARG A 308 -32.74 9.31 31.48
CA ARG A 308 -33.46 8.54 32.51
C ARG A 308 -33.56 9.27 33.84
N LYS A 309 -32.93 10.43 33.98
CA LYS A 309 -33.02 11.28 35.18
C LYS A 309 -34.41 11.91 35.24
N GLY A 310 -35.19 11.53 36.25
CA GLY A 310 -36.59 11.96 36.40
C GLY A 310 -37.61 11.08 35.67
N ALA A 311 -37.19 9.97 35.05
CA ALA A 311 -38.10 8.93 34.59
C ALA A 311 -38.72 8.16 35.77
N ASP A 312 -39.74 7.33 35.50
CA ASP A 312 -40.41 6.54 36.52
C ASP A 312 -39.47 5.48 37.15
N PRO A 313 -39.21 5.52 38.47
CA PRO A 313 -38.35 4.57 39.19
C PRO A 313 -38.77 3.10 39.12
N ASP A 314 -40.04 2.82 38.86
CA ASP A 314 -40.53 1.44 38.75
C ASP A 314 -40.23 0.83 37.37
N SER A 315 -39.95 1.68 36.38
CA SER A 315 -39.66 1.27 34.99
C SER A 315 -38.17 1.27 34.64
N SER A 316 -37.32 1.94 35.43
CA SER A 316 -35.90 2.12 35.12
C SER A 316 -35.01 2.05 36.35
N TRP A 317 -33.99 1.18 36.29
CA TRP A 317 -32.97 1.07 37.34
C TRP A 317 -32.22 2.39 37.56
N THR A 318 -31.87 3.10 36.48
CA THR A 318 -31.19 4.39 36.56
C THR A 318 -32.06 5.44 37.26
N ALA A 319 -33.36 5.48 36.94
CA ALA A 319 -34.32 6.37 37.63
C ALA A 319 -34.45 6.03 39.12
N LYS A 320 -34.45 4.74 39.47
CA LYS A 320 -34.45 4.26 40.86
C LYS A 320 -33.21 4.69 41.64
N LEU A 321 -32.04 4.75 40.99
CA LEU A 321 -30.82 5.27 41.62
C LEU A 321 -30.95 6.77 41.91
N PHE A 322 -31.42 7.56 40.95
CA PHE A 322 -31.66 8.99 41.16
C PHE A 322 -32.70 9.26 42.26
N ALA A 323 -33.80 8.50 42.29
CA ALA A 323 -34.83 8.63 43.32
C ALA A 323 -34.32 8.33 44.74
N LYS A 324 -33.33 7.44 44.88
CA LYS A 324 -32.68 7.12 46.16
C LYS A 324 -31.61 8.14 46.57
N GLY A 325 -31.28 9.09 45.70
CA GLY A 325 -30.38 10.21 45.97
C GLY A 325 -28.89 9.87 45.96
N ARG A 326 -28.08 10.93 45.99
CA ARG A 326 -26.62 10.90 45.83
C ARG A 326 -25.89 9.90 46.73
N SER A 327 -26.31 9.77 48.00
CA SER A 327 -25.67 8.83 48.93
C SER A 327 -25.75 7.39 48.44
N LYS A 328 -26.90 6.98 47.86
CA LYS A 328 -27.03 5.62 47.33
C LYS A 328 -26.25 5.43 46.03
N ILE A 329 -26.19 6.45 45.19
CA ILE A 329 -25.40 6.45 43.96
C ILE A 329 -23.91 6.29 44.29
N ALA A 330 -23.38 7.10 45.21
CA ALA A 330 -21.99 7.01 45.66
C ALA A 330 -21.67 5.65 46.32
N GLN A 331 -22.61 5.09 47.07
CA GLN A 331 -22.45 3.75 47.64
C GLN A 331 -22.25 2.70 46.54
N LYS A 332 -23.05 2.74 45.46
CA LYS A 332 -22.89 1.81 44.33
C LYS A 332 -21.53 1.94 43.66
N VAL A 333 -21.04 3.17 43.45
CA VAL A 333 -19.67 3.40 42.94
C VAL A 333 -18.62 2.73 43.82
N GLY A 334 -18.76 2.84 45.15
CA GLY A 334 -17.85 2.19 46.09
C GLY A 334 -17.93 0.66 46.10
N GLU A 335 -19.13 0.10 45.94
CA GLU A 335 -19.34 -1.35 45.80
C GLU A 335 -18.58 -1.89 44.58
N GLU A 336 -18.83 -1.35 43.38
CA GLU A 336 -18.17 -1.83 42.15
C GLU A 336 -16.65 -1.64 42.19
N ALA A 337 -16.17 -0.50 42.72
CA ALA A 337 -14.73 -0.26 42.84
C ALA A 337 -14.05 -1.30 43.76
N THR A 338 -14.76 -1.74 44.81
CA THR A 338 -14.26 -2.78 45.70
C THR A 338 -14.23 -4.14 45.01
N GLU A 339 -15.26 -4.46 44.23
CA GLU A 339 -15.35 -5.71 43.46
C GLU A 339 -14.25 -5.80 42.40
N VAL A 340 -13.97 -4.71 41.67
CA VAL A 340 -12.80 -4.61 40.76
C VAL A 340 -11.50 -4.96 41.47
N VAL A 341 -11.26 -4.38 42.65
CA VAL A 341 -10.02 -4.60 43.42
C VAL A 341 -9.92 -6.04 43.90
N ILE A 342 -11.00 -6.61 44.44
CA ILE A 342 -11.05 -7.99 44.91
C ILE A 342 -10.72 -8.95 43.77
N ASP A 343 -11.34 -8.74 42.60
CA ASP A 343 -11.19 -9.64 41.46
C ASP A 343 -9.84 -9.48 40.76
N ALA A 344 -9.27 -8.27 40.80
CA ALA A 344 -7.90 -8.04 40.36
C ALA A 344 -6.87 -8.76 41.25
N VAL A 345 -7.00 -8.68 42.58
CA VAL A 345 -6.12 -9.39 43.52
C VAL A 345 -6.26 -10.91 43.36
N ALA A 346 -7.45 -11.38 43.03
CA ALA A 346 -7.73 -12.79 42.75
C ALA A 346 -7.31 -13.25 41.34
N ASN A 347 -6.71 -12.39 40.51
CA ASN A 347 -6.34 -12.66 39.11
C ASN A 347 -7.50 -13.14 38.22
N ARG A 348 -8.72 -12.63 38.46
CA ARG A 348 -9.93 -12.97 37.68
C ARG A 348 -10.20 -11.93 36.59
N SER A 349 -9.38 -11.93 35.54
CA SER A 349 -9.38 -10.90 34.50
C SER A 349 -10.74 -10.68 33.81
N GLU A 350 -11.52 -11.74 33.57
CA GLU A 350 -12.86 -11.60 32.98
C GLU A 350 -13.83 -10.84 33.89
N ASN A 351 -13.73 -11.07 35.21
CA ASN A 351 -14.55 -10.34 36.17
C ASN A 351 -14.08 -8.90 36.32
N VAL A 352 -12.76 -8.66 36.35
CA VAL A 352 -12.21 -7.29 36.37
C VAL A 352 -12.77 -6.45 35.23
N ILE A 353 -12.94 -7.03 34.03
CA ILE A 353 -13.55 -6.33 32.89
C ILE A 353 -15.02 -5.98 33.18
N LYS A 354 -15.81 -6.93 33.72
CA LYS A 354 -17.23 -6.72 34.05
C LYS A 354 -17.43 -5.66 35.13
N GLU A 355 -16.73 -5.82 36.26
CA GLU A 355 -16.85 -4.87 37.38
C GLU A 355 -16.31 -3.47 37.01
N SER A 356 -15.32 -3.40 36.11
CA SER A 356 -14.85 -2.11 35.60
C SER A 356 -15.91 -1.41 34.74
N ALA A 357 -16.70 -2.16 33.97
CA ALA A 357 -17.80 -1.61 33.19
C ALA A 357 -18.93 -1.09 34.10
N ASP A 358 -19.29 -1.85 35.14
CA ASP A 358 -20.32 -1.45 36.12
C ASP A 358 -19.86 -0.24 36.95
N LEU A 359 -18.58 -0.17 37.30
CA LEU A 359 -17.97 1.00 37.93
C LEU A 359 -18.10 2.25 37.05
N LEU A 360 -17.77 2.15 35.76
CA LEU A 360 -17.89 3.29 34.83
C LEU A 360 -19.35 3.73 34.64
N TYR A 361 -20.30 2.78 34.60
CA TYR A 361 -21.72 3.10 34.58
C TYR A 361 -22.16 3.85 35.84
N HIS A 362 -21.87 3.33 37.03
CA HIS A 362 -22.26 3.97 38.28
C HIS A 362 -21.56 5.32 38.49
N LEU A 363 -20.32 5.46 38.01
CA LEU A 363 -19.60 6.74 38.01
C LEU A 363 -20.26 7.76 37.08
N SER A 364 -20.74 7.33 35.91
CA SER A 364 -21.50 8.19 34.98
C SER A 364 -22.83 8.68 35.59
N VAL A 365 -23.52 7.81 36.34
CA VAL A 365 -24.73 8.19 37.12
C VAL A 365 -24.40 9.23 38.18
N LEU A 366 -23.27 9.09 38.87
CA LEU A 366 -22.81 10.06 39.86
C LEU A 366 -22.47 11.41 39.20
N TRP A 367 -21.78 11.40 38.05
CA TRP A 367 -21.50 12.62 37.29
C TRP A 367 -22.79 13.33 36.87
N ALA A 368 -23.76 12.61 36.32
CA ALA A 368 -25.05 13.17 35.93
C ALA A 368 -25.84 13.72 37.13
N ASP A 369 -25.77 13.10 38.32
CA ASP A 369 -26.37 13.64 39.54
C ASP A 369 -25.71 14.96 39.98
N MET A 370 -24.38 15.04 39.84
CA MET A 370 -23.58 16.20 40.22
C MET A 370 -23.52 17.30 39.16
N GLY A 371 -24.06 17.06 37.96
CA GLY A 371 -23.95 17.99 36.83
C GLY A 371 -22.54 18.08 36.24
N ILE A 372 -21.73 17.04 36.42
CA ILE A 372 -20.40 16.90 35.82
C ILE A 372 -20.56 16.23 34.46
N THR A 373 -19.95 16.77 33.41
CA THR A 373 -19.95 16.16 32.08
C THR A 373 -18.72 15.28 31.87
N PRO A 374 -18.79 14.26 30.97
CA PRO A 374 -17.60 13.49 30.57
C PRO A 374 -16.44 14.38 30.09
N ASP A 375 -16.74 15.43 29.31
CA ASP A 375 -15.74 16.41 28.82
C ASP A 375 -14.92 17.05 29.95
N GLN A 376 -15.57 17.39 31.07
CA GLN A 376 -14.88 17.98 32.23
C GLN A 376 -13.90 17.00 32.86
N VAL A 377 -14.24 15.71 32.89
CA VAL A 377 -13.38 14.65 33.42
C VAL A 377 -12.23 14.36 32.46
N PHE A 378 -12.51 14.27 31.16
CA PHE A 378 -11.49 14.02 30.14
C PHE A 378 -10.51 15.18 30.00
N SER A 379 -10.98 16.43 30.05
CA SER A 379 -10.11 17.61 30.09
C SER A 379 -9.13 17.57 31.28
N GLU A 380 -9.58 17.05 32.43
CA GLU A 380 -8.72 16.88 33.60
C GLU A 380 -7.72 15.71 33.43
N LEU A 381 -8.08 14.66 32.70
CA LEU A 381 -7.13 13.59 32.34
C LEU A 381 -6.08 14.08 31.35
N GLU A 382 -6.48 14.77 30.29
CA GLU A 382 -5.57 15.37 29.30
C GLU A 382 -4.58 16.33 29.95
N ARG A 383 -5.05 17.17 30.90
CA ARG A 383 -4.17 18.04 31.70
C ARG A 383 -3.09 17.26 32.45
N ARG A 384 -3.36 16.01 32.85
CA ARG A 384 -2.42 15.15 33.59
C ARG A 384 -1.47 14.37 32.69
N GLU A 385 -1.84 14.05 31.44
CA GLU A 385 -0.99 13.28 30.51
C GLU A 385 0.36 13.96 30.22
N GLY A 386 0.42 15.30 30.23
CA GLY A 386 1.66 16.07 30.05
C GLY A 386 2.56 16.15 31.28
N THR A 387 2.15 15.62 32.43
CA THR A 387 2.90 15.70 33.70
C THR A 387 3.23 14.28 34.15
N SER A 388 4.51 13.88 34.08
CA SER A 388 4.90 12.54 34.55
C SER A 388 4.38 12.29 35.98
N GLY A 389 3.76 11.13 36.25
CA GLY A 389 3.15 10.83 37.56
C GLY A 389 4.13 10.87 38.75
N ILE A 390 5.43 10.94 38.48
CA ILE A 390 6.51 11.11 39.46
C ILE A 390 6.67 12.60 39.85
N SER A 391 6.52 13.55 38.92
CA SER A 391 6.62 14.99 39.20
C SER A 391 5.40 15.53 39.94
N GLU A 392 4.20 15.00 39.70
CA GLU A 392 2.99 15.42 40.42
C GLU A 392 2.99 14.92 41.89
N LYS A 393 3.43 13.68 42.15
CA LYS A 393 3.59 13.15 43.52
C LYS A 393 4.64 13.90 44.35
N ALA A 394 5.67 14.46 43.72
CA ALA A 394 6.68 15.28 44.39
C ALA A 394 6.13 16.66 44.81
N SER A 395 5.13 17.19 44.10
CA SER A 395 4.51 18.49 44.40
C SER A 395 3.41 18.46 45.47
N ARG A 396 2.97 17.26 45.89
CA ARG A 396 1.90 17.06 46.88
C ARG A 396 2.41 16.63 48.28
N LYS A 397 3.72 16.63 48.52
CA LYS A 397 4.32 16.31 49.83
C LYS A 397 4.69 17.55 50.62
#